data_AF-A0A8D0KWJ2-F1
#
_entry.id   AF-A0A8D0KWJ2-F1
#
_cell.length_a   1.000
_cell.length_b   1.000
_cell.length_c   1.000
_cell.angle_alpha   90.00
_cell.angle_beta   90.00
_cell.angle_gamma   90.00
#
_symmetry.space_group_name_H-M   'P 1'
#
loop_
_entity.id
_entity.type
_entity.pdbx_description
1 polymer ?
#
loop_
_entity_poly.entity_id
_entity_poly.type
_entity_poly.pdbx_seq_one_letter_code
_entity_poly.pdbx_strand_id
1 'polypeptide(L)'
;MLKVKVLLVGPREAGKSVLANFVSESVEGIGSYSPTQGVRILEYEKPNLNGNSKGAGCRFELWDCSGDQKFETCWPALMKDSHGIIIIFNPELPSHLKEIEMWYSCFVQQQPLLDSQCLLVAHHKPGSAGDAENLSLGKKMENSICNSEVFIDLCTSKIVHSLYLIYCKIICGCLYK
;
A
#
# COMPACT_ATOMS: atom_id res chain seq x y z
N MET A 1 -3.66 12.08 -20.33
CA MET A 1 -3.53 10.76 -19.67
C MET A 1 -3.61 11.00 -18.18
N LEU A 2 -4.48 10.30 -17.46
CA LEU A 2 -4.60 10.49 -15.99
C LEU A 2 -3.44 9.78 -15.31
N LYS A 3 -2.77 10.46 -14.37
CA LYS A 3 -1.66 9.91 -13.59
C LYS A 3 -2.11 9.78 -12.13
N VAL A 4 -2.00 8.58 -11.59
CA VAL A 4 -2.37 8.27 -10.20
C VAL A 4 -1.11 7.87 -9.45
N LYS A 5 -0.77 8.64 -8.42
CA LYS A 5 0.38 8.39 -7.53
C LYS A 5 -0.09 7.71 -6.25
N VAL A 6 0.43 6.53 -5.96
CA VAL A 6 0.11 5.76 -4.75
C VAL A 6 1.40 5.51 -3.96
N LEU A 7 1.40 5.84 -2.67
CA LEU A 7 2.53 5.61 -1.77
C LEU A 7 2.38 4.27 -1.05
N LEU A 8 3.44 3.47 -1.02
CA LEU A 8 3.53 2.29 -0.17
C LEU A 8 4.49 2.59 0.98
N VAL A 9 3.97 2.61 2.21
CA VAL A 9 4.70 3.03 3.42
C VAL A 9 4.51 2.02 4.54
N GLY A 10 5.32 2.14 5.59
CA GLY A 10 5.33 1.20 6.72
C GLY A 10 6.72 0.66 7.07
N PRO A 11 6.85 -0.13 8.13
CA PRO A 11 8.13 -0.57 8.68
C PRO A 11 9.03 -1.33 7.70
N ARG A 12 10.34 -1.43 8.00
CA ARG A 12 11.26 -2.31 7.26
C ARG A 12 10.74 -3.75 7.30
N GLU A 13 10.98 -4.53 6.24
CA GLU A 13 10.56 -5.94 6.15
C GLU A 13 9.03 -6.19 6.19
N ALA A 14 8.20 -5.13 6.14
CA ALA A 14 6.75 -5.28 6.11
C ALA A 14 6.19 -5.91 4.82
N GLY A 15 6.95 -5.99 3.73
CA GLY A 15 6.49 -6.53 2.43
C GLY A 15 6.04 -5.50 1.40
N LYS A 16 6.38 -4.22 1.60
CA LYS A 16 6.06 -3.13 0.65
C LYS A 16 6.49 -3.43 -0.79
N SER A 17 7.77 -3.75 -0.98
CA SER A 17 8.34 -4.08 -2.30
C SER A 17 7.72 -5.33 -2.91
N VAL A 18 7.32 -6.30 -2.07
CA VAL A 18 6.64 -7.53 -2.51
C VAL A 18 5.28 -7.19 -3.11
N LEU A 19 4.47 -6.41 -2.40
CA LEU A 19 3.19 -5.90 -2.90
C LEU A 19 3.39 -5.01 -4.15
N ALA A 20 4.40 -4.14 -4.14
CA ALA A 20 4.68 -3.24 -5.26
C ALA A 20 5.01 -4.02 -6.54
N ASN A 21 5.89 -5.02 -6.43
CA ASN A 21 6.24 -5.91 -7.52
C ASN A 21 5.02 -6.68 -8.03
N PHE A 22 4.22 -7.22 -7.11
CA PHE A 22 3.05 -7.99 -7.44
C PHE A 22 1.99 -7.18 -8.20
N VAL A 23 1.69 -5.95 -7.74
CA VAL A 23 0.70 -5.07 -8.39
C VAL A 23 1.18 -4.56 -9.75
N SER A 24 2.48 -4.32 -9.90
CA SER A 24 3.09 -3.82 -11.14
C SER A 24 3.54 -4.92 -12.10
N GLU A 25 3.33 -6.20 -11.75
CA GLU A 25 3.82 -7.36 -12.51
C GLU A 25 5.36 -7.34 -12.72
N SER A 26 6.09 -6.75 -11.78
CA SER A 26 7.56 -6.70 -11.78
C SER A 26 8.18 -7.92 -11.11
N VAL A 27 9.31 -8.38 -11.65
CA VAL A 27 10.07 -9.56 -11.19
C VAL A 27 11.34 -9.21 -10.39
N GLU A 28 11.53 -7.95 -10.01
CA GLU A 28 12.72 -7.51 -9.27
C GLU A 28 12.79 -8.07 -7.84
N GLY A 29 13.96 -8.51 -7.38
CA GLY A 29 14.18 -8.83 -5.97
C GLY A 29 13.50 -10.11 -5.45
N ILE A 30 13.17 -11.04 -6.35
CA ILE A 30 12.63 -12.36 -5.97
C ILE A 30 13.71 -13.16 -5.21
N GLY A 31 13.37 -13.67 -4.03
CA GLY A 31 14.17 -14.67 -3.31
C GLY A 31 15.17 -14.14 -2.26
N SER A 32 15.46 -12.84 -2.22
CA SER A 32 16.33 -12.26 -1.18
C SER A 32 15.88 -10.86 -0.78
N TYR A 33 15.86 -10.59 0.53
CA TYR A 33 15.49 -9.27 1.03
C TYR A 33 16.60 -8.24 0.77
N SER A 34 16.22 -7.13 0.13
CA SER A 34 17.05 -5.93 -0.05
C SER A 34 16.22 -4.70 0.34
N PRO A 35 16.60 -3.94 1.40
CA PRO A 35 15.84 -2.77 1.81
C PRO A 35 15.85 -1.67 0.73
N THR A 36 14.68 -1.14 0.38
CA THR A 36 14.55 0.03 -0.50
C THR A 36 15.35 1.21 0.07
N GLN A 37 16.24 1.79 -0.75
CA GLN A 37 16.99 3.00 -0.40
C GLN A 37 16.22 4.23 -0.90
N GLY A 38 15.67 5.02 0.02
CA GLY A 38 14.86 6.20 -0.30
C GLY A 38 13.49 5.81 -0.84
N VAL A 39 13.32 5.83 -2.17
CA VAL A 39 12.08 5.48 -2.86
C VAL A 39 12.41 4.84 -4.20
N ARG A 40 11.63 3.82 -4.58
CA ARG A 40 11.63 3.22 -5.93
C ARG A 40 10.27 3.49 -6.56
N ILE A 41 10.24 3.95 -7.81
CA ILE A 41 8.99 4.25 -8.52
C ILE A 41 8.76 3.16 -9.57
N LEU A 42 7.64 2.44 -9.44
CA LEU A 42 7.18 1.45 -10.41
C LEU A 42 6.02 2.04 -11.19
N GLU A 43 6.16 2.09 -12.50
CA GLU A 43 5.16 2.67 -13.39
C GLU A 43 4.50 1.57 -14.22
N TYR A 44 3.18 1.60 -14.29
CA TYR A 44 2.44 0.71 -15.18
C TYR A 44 1.19 1.40 -15.71
N GLU A 45 0.74 0.98 -16.89
CA GLU A 45 -0.46 1.49 -17.52
C GLU A 45 -1.53 0.40 -17.54
N LYS A 46 -2.78 0.78 -17.27
CA LYS A 46 -3.92 -0.10 -17.50
C LYS A 46 -4.80 0.46 -18.61
N PRO A 47 -4.95 -0.26 -19.74
CA PRO A 47 -5.90 0.13 -20.77
C PRO A 47 -7.33 -0.07 -20.27
N ASN A 48 -8.22 0.89 -20.57
CA ASN A 48 -9.68 0.80 -20.42
C ASN A 48 -10.23 0.58 -19.00
N LEU A 49 -10.11 1.60 -18.14
CA LEU A 49 -10.85 1.66 -16.87
C LEU A 49 -12.36 1.94 -17.04
N ASN A 50 -12.76 2.55 -18.17
CA ASN A 50 -14.17 2.80 -18.50
C ASN A 50 -14.61 1.79 -19.56
N GLY A 51 -15.39 0.78 -19.17
CA GLY A 51 -15.80 -0.35 -20.00
C GLY A 51 -16.68 -0.05 -21.21
N ASN A 52 -16.72 1.16 -21.78
CA ASN A 52 -17.45 1.39 -23.04
C ASN A 52 -17.11 2.66 -23.85
N SER A 53 -15.95 3.28 -23.66
CA SER A 53 -15.53 4.37 -24.55
C SER A 53 -14.01 4.42 -24.64
N LYS A 54 -13.48 4.98 -25.73
CA LYS A 54 -12.05 5.29 -25.95
C LYS A 54 -11.53 6.25 -24.87
N GLY A 55 -11.44 5.77 -23.63
CA GLY A 55 -10.99 6.53 -22.48
C GLY A 55 -9.48 6.70 -22.55
N ALA A 56 -8.99 7.89 -22.19
CA ALA A 56 -7.57 8.10 -22.00
C ALA A 56 -7.04 7.08 -20.99
N GLY A 57 -5.95 6.39 -21.32
CA GLY A 57 -5.30 5.45 -20.40
C GLY A 57 -5.01 6.09 -19.04
N CYS A 58 -4.93 5.27 -18.00
CA CYS A 58 -4.47 5.69 -16.69
C CYS A 58 -3.10 5.09 -16.43
N ARG A 59 -2.15 5.96 -16.07
CA ARG A 59 -0.81 5.60 -15.64
C ARG A 59 -0.74 5.62 -14.13
N PHE A 60 -0.33 4.51 -13.56
CA PHE A 60 -0.10 4.35 -12.13
C PHE A 60 1.37 4.51 -11.83
N GLU A 61 1.67 5.21 -10.74
CA GLU A 61 2.98 5.26 -10.13
C GLU A 61 2.88 4.73 -8.71
N LEU A 62 3.46 3.55 -8.48
CA LEU A 62 3.66 3.02 -7.14
C LEU A 62 4.99 3.52 -6.61
N TRP A 63 4.92 4.34 -5.58
CA TRP A 63 6.07 4.86 -4.87
C TRP A 63 6.36 3.90 -3.71
N ASP A 64 7.23 2.92 -3.96
CA ASP A 64 7.73 1.95 -2.98
C ASP A 64 8.75 2.64 -2.07
N CYS A 65 8.30 3.13 -0.92
CA CYS A 65 9.10 3.92 0.00
C CYS A 65 9.94 3.02 0.92
N SER A 66 11.10 3.52 1.34
CA SER A 66 11.87 2.88 2.41
C SER A 66 11.08 2.86 3.72
N GLY A 67 11.21 1.78 4.47
CA GLY A 67 10.72 1.72 5.86
C GLY A 67 11.72 2.25 6.88
N ASP A 68 12.89 2.72 6.43
CA ASP A 68 13.95 3.21 7.31
C ASP A 68 13.74 4.69 7.64
N GLN A 69 13.67 5.02 8.93
CA GLN A 69 13.48 6.39 9.42
C GLN A 69 14.62 7.33 9.03
N LYS A 70 15.79 6.84 8.62
CA LYS A 70 16.87 7.71 8.11
C LYS A 70 16.43 8.55 6.89
N PHE A 71 15.35 8.17 6.21
CA PHE A 71 14.76 8.90 5.09
C PHE A 71 13.56 9.79 5.46
N GLU A 72 13.26 9.98 6.75
CA GLU A 72 12.11 10.75 7.23
C GLU A 72 12.06 12.18 6.68
N THR A 73 13.23 12.79 6.50
CA THR A 73 13.38 14.15 5.96
C THR A 73 12.82 14.28 4.54
N CYS A 74 12.72 13.18 3.80
CA CYS A 74 12.18 13.15 2.45
C CYS A 74 10.66 12.95 2.41
N TRP A 75 10.02 12.50 3.50
CA TRP A 75 8.60 12.15 3.50
C TRP A 75 7.66 13.25 3.01
N PRO A 76 7.84 14.55 3.37
CA PRO A 76 7.00 15.61 2.82
C PRO A 76 7.06 15.69 1.29
N ALA A 77 8.24 15.47 0.69
CA ALA A 77 8.40 15.44 -0.75
C ALA A 77 7.74 14.21 -1.38
N LEU A 78 7.77 13.06 -0.69
CA LEU A 78 7.08 11.84 -1.13
C LEU A 78 5.55 12.02 -1.08
N MET A 79 5.02 12.68 -0.06
CA MET A 79 3.57 12.88 0.13
C MET A 79 2.95 13.86 -0.85
N LYS A 80 3.72 14.83 -1.34
CA LYS A 80 3.25 15.85 -2.27
C LYS A 80 2.55 15.22 -3.48
N ASP A 81 1.33 15.68 -3.75
CA ASP A 81 0.47 15.26 -4.87
C ASP A 81 0.21 13.74 -4.91
N SER A 82 0.25 13.07 -3.75
CA SER A 82 -0.19 11.68 -3.62
C SER A 82 -1.71 11.60 -3.74
N HIS A 83 -2.18 10.57 -4.43
CA HIS A 83 -3.60 10.31 -4.63
C HIS A 83 -4.13 9.27 -3.64
N GLY A 84 -3.27 8.35 -3.20
CA GLY A 84 -3.62 7.37 -2.17
C GLY A 84 -2.41 6.82 -1.44
N ILE A 85 -2.66 6.19 -0.30
CA ILE A 85 -1.64 5.69 0.61
C ILE A 85 -2.01 4.26 1.02
N ILE A 86 -1.02 3.37 0.93
CA ILE A 86 -1.08 2.02 1.46
C ILE A 86 -0.05 1.93 2.59
N ILE A 87 -0.52 1.65 3.80
CA ILE A 87 0.33 1.32 4.93
C ILE A 87 0.42 -0.21 5.01
N ILE A 88 1.62 -0.77 4.93
CA ILE A 88 1.87 -2.20 4.99
C ILE A 88 2.63 -2.50 6.28
N PHE A 89 2.19 -3.52 7.02
CA PHE A 89 2.89 -4.01 8.20
C PHE A 89 2.87 -5.54 8.25
N ASN A 90 3.70 -6.11 9.12
CA ASN A 90 3.69 -7.55 9.40
C ASN A 90 3.10 -7.73 10.81
N PRO A 91 1.90 -8.31 10.96
CA PRO A 91 1.25 -8.49 12.26
C PRO A 91 2.00 -9.44 13.19
N GLU A 92 2.88 -10.30 12.66
CA GLU A 92 3.69 -11.24 13.46
C GLU A 92 4.85 -10.55 14.19
N LEU A 93 5.14 -9.29 13.83
CA LEU A 93 6.20 -8.50 14.44
C LEU A 93 5.57 -7.45 15.37
N PRO A 94 5.66 -7.60 16.71
CA PRO A 94 5.07 -6.66 17.65
C PRO A 94 5.63 -5.22 17.52
N SER A 95 6.86 -5.06 17.02
CA SER A 95 7.43 -3.75 16.71
C SER A 95 6.62 -3.03 15.64
N HIS A 96 6.16 -3.74 14.61
CA HIS A 96 5.39 -3.14 13.54
C HIS A 96 4.06 -2.59 14.06
N LEU A 97 3.37 -3.31 14.94
CA LEU A 97 2.13 -2.83 15.56
C LEU A 97 2.30 -1.49 16.28
N LYS A 98 3.43 -1.30 16.98
CA LYS A 98 3.77 -0.04 17.65
C LYS A 98 4.08 1.08 16.66
N GLU A 99 4.68 0.74 15.52
CA GLU A 99 5.09 1.72 14.51
C GLU A 99 3.93 2.17 13.61
N ILE A 100 2.89 1.35 13.40
CA ILE A 100 1.79 1.68 12.48
C ILE A 100 1.12 3.02 12.83
N GLU A 101 0.94 3.32 14.12
CA GLU A 101 0.34 4.59 14.56
C GLU A 101 1.16 5.79 14.10
N MET A 102 2.49 5.68 14.14
CA MET A 102 3.41 6.71 13.65
C MET A 102 3.29 6.85 12.13
N TRP A 103 3.29 5.74 11.37
CA TRP A 103 3.10 5.77 9.93
C TRP A 103 1.75 6.40 9.55
N TYR A 104 0.67 6.04 10.24
CA TYR A 104 -0.66 6.62 10.04
C TYR A 104 -0.68 8.12 10.34
N SER A 105 -0.06 8.54 11.45
CA SER A 105 0.01 9.95 11.82
C SER A 105 0.79 10.77 10.79
N CYS A 106 1.92 10.26 10.31
CA CYS A 106 2.80 10.98 9.38
C CYS A 106 2.21 11.04 7.96
N PHE A 107 1.63 9.94 7.48
CA PHE A 107 1.23 9.82 6.08
C PHE A 107 -0.25 10.08 5.84
N VAL A 108 -1.14 9.76 6.77
CA VAL A 108 -2.59 9.90 6.56
C VAL A 108 -3.13 11.15 7.26
N GLN A 109 -2.92 11.30 8.57
CA GLN A 109 -3.53 12.40 9.33
C GLN A 109 -3.04 13.80 8.91
N GLN A 110 -1.83 13.89 8.35
CA GLN A 110 -1.24 15.15 7.89
C GLN A 110 -1.62 15.50 6.45
N GLN A 111 -2.35 14.63 5.74
CA GLN A 111 -2.70 14.81 4.34
C GLN A 111 -4.21 15.03 4.17
N PRO A 112 -4.63 15.83 3.16
CA PRO A 112 -6.05 16.03 2.84
C PRO A 112 -6.59 14.85 2.02
N LEU A 113 -6.33 13.62 2.45
CA LEU A 113 -6.81 12.39 1.81
C LEU A 113 -8.10 11.92 2.47
N LEU A 114 -9.01 11.38 1.67
CA LEU A 114 -10.20 10.71 2.17
C LEU A 114 -9.82 9.31 2.68
N ASP A 115 -10.62 8.81 3.62
CA ASP A 115 -10.50 7.44 4.12
C ASP A 115 -10.58 6.40 2.99
N SER A 116 -11.35 6.68 1.92
CA SER A 116 -11.43 5.83 0.72
C SER A 116 -10.13 5.76 -0.09
N GLN A 117 -9.23 6.72 0.09
CA GLN A 117 -7.93 6.80 -0.58
C GLN A 117 -6.80 6.19 0.27
N CYS A 118 -7.13 5.66 1.45
CA CYS A 118 -6.18 5.07 2.39
C CYS A 118 -6.47 3.59 2.58
N LEU A 119 -5.41 2.78 2.67
CA LEU A 119 -5.50 1.34 2.88
C LEU A 119 -4.45 0.87 3.89
N LEU A 120 -4.84 -0.02 4.79
CA LEU A 120 -3.95 -0.70 5.73
C LEU A 120 -3.90 -2.17 5.35
N VAL A 121 -2.69 -2.72 5.26
CA VAL A 121 -2.44 -4.09 4.80
C VAL A 121 -1.61 -4.81 5.86
N ALA A 122 -2.20 -5.85 6.43
CA ALA A 122 -1.50 -6.85 7.24
C ALA A 122 -0.90 -7.91 6.30
N HIS A 123 0.41 -7.84 6.06
CA HIS A 123 1.13 -8.75 5.18
C HIS A 123 1.86 -9.83 5.99
N HIS A 124 1.47 -11.08 5.73
CA HIS A 124 2.09 -12.27 6.31
C HIS A 124 3.13 -12.85 5.36
N LYS A 125 4.23 -13.34 5.92
CA LYS A 125 5.23 -14.04 5.10
C LYS A 125 4.68 -15.42 4.72
N PRO A 126 4.91 -15.93 3.50
CA PRO A 126 4.49 -17.27 3.13
C PRO A 126 5.00 -18.32 4.13
N GLY A 127 4.11 -19.18 4.62
CA GLY A 127 4.43 -20.24 5.57
C GLY A 127 4.38 -19.85 7.05
N SER A 128 3.99 -18.61 7.39
CA SER A 128 3.72 -18.25 8.78
C SER A 128 2.31 -18.69 9.22
N ALA A 129 2.24 -19.36 10.38
CA ALA A 129 1.00 -19.86 10.97
C ALA A 129 0.34 -18.82 11.90
N GLY A 130 0.28 -17.56 11.46
CA GLY A 130 -0.26 -16.47 12.27
C GLY A 130 -1.78 -16.49 12.30
N ASP A 131 -2.37 -16.85 13.43
CA ASP A 131 -3.81 -16.67 13.68
C ASP A 131 -4.15 -15.18 13.68
N ALA A 132 -4.96 -14.75 12.71
CA ALA A 132 -5.29 -13.35 12.46
C ALA A 132 -6.31 -12.75 13.43
N GLU A 133 -6.68 -13.44 14.52
CA GLU A 133 -7.98 -13.20 15.14
C GLU A 133 -8.06 -12.06 16.18
N ASN A 134 -7.00 -11.33 16.52
CA ASN A 134 -7.13 -10.15 17.39
C ASN A 134 -5.98 -9.14 17.23
N LEU A 135 -5.99 -8.35 16.15
CA LEU A 135 -5.15 -7.16 16.05
C LEU A 135 -5.80 -6.00 16.82
N SER A 136 -5.27 -5.66 18.00
CA SER A 136 -5.71 -4.50 18.75
C SER A 136 -5.14 -3.22 18.14
N LEU A 137 -5.81 -2.66 17.13
CA LEU A 137 -5.46 -1.37 16.53
C LEU A 137 -6.16 -0.24 17.31
N GLY A 138 -5.61 0.97 17.27
CA GLY A 138 -6.28 2.11 17.89
C GLY A 138 -7.63 2.39 17.22
N LYS A 139 -8.71 2.57 18.00
CA LYS A 139 -10.09 2.82 17.52
C LYS A 139 -10.23 3.90 16.43
N LYS A 140 -9.35 4.91 16.43
CA LYS A 140 -9.33 5.98 15.41
C LYS A 140 -8.87 5.47 14.05
N MET A 141 -7.93 4.52 14.03
CA MET A 141 -7.37 3.93 12.82
C MET A 141 -8.30 2.87 12.23
N GLU A 142 -8.99 2.10 13.08
CA GLU A 142 -10.00 1.11 12.67
C GLU A 142 -11.18 1.74 11.90
N ASN A 143 -11.55 2.98 12.23
CA ASN A 143 -12.68 3.67 11.62
C ASN A 143 -12.30 4.45 10.35
N SER A 144 -11.08 5.00 10.29
CA SER A 144 -10.62 5.83 9.16
C SER A 144 -9.93 5.05 8.06
N ILE A 145 -9.36 3.88 8.38
CA ILE A 145 -8.85 3.00 7.34
C ILE A 145 -9.90 1.94 7.14
N CYS A 146 -10.45 1.84 5.93
CA CYS A 146 -11.40 0.77 5.64
C CYS A 146 -10.66 -0.56 5.83
N ASN A 147 -10.93 -1.22 6.97
CA ASN A 147 -10.44 -2.54 7.39
C ASN A 147 -10.87 -3.61 6.39
N SER A 148 -10.39 -3.54 5.15
CA SER A 148 -10.21 -4.75 4.37
C SER A 148 -8.89 -5.31 4.86
N GLU A 149 -8.97 -6.32 5.73
CA GLU A 149 -7.87 -7.25 5.94
C GLU A 149 -7.53 -7.86 4.57
N VAL A 150 -6.64 -7.18 3.86
CA VAL A 150 -6.12 -7.64 2.59
C VAL A 150 -5.01 -8.62 2.96
N PHE A 151 -5.42 -9.87 3.20
CA PHE A 151 -4.50 -11.00 3.29
C PHE A 151 -3.82 -11.13 1.94
N ILE A 152 -2.56 -10.73 1.88
CA ILE A 152 -1.67 -11.04 0.77
C ILE A 152 -0.83 -12.23 1.23
N ASP A 153 -1.45 -13.40 1.27
CA ASP A 153 -0.67 -14.63 1.17
C ASP A 153 -0.42 -14.86 -0.32
N LEU A 154 0.82 -14.65 -0.75
CA LEU A 154 1.25 -14.85 -2.14
C LEU A 154 1.07 -16.31 -2.63
N CYS A 155 0.69 -17.25 -1.75
CA CYS A 155 0.45 -18.65 -2.11
C CYS A 155 -1.03 -19.01 -2.33
N THR A 156 -2.01 -18.15 -2.05
CA THR A 156 -3.45 -18.55 -2.10
C THR A 156 -4.35 -17.65 -2.97
N SER A 157 -5.46 -18.23 -3.46
CA SER A 157 -6.52 -17.61 -4.29
C SER A 157 -7.16 -16.32 -3.72
N LYS A 158 -6.80 -15.88 -2.50
CA LYS A 158 -7.31 -14.65 -1.84
C LYS A 158 -6.72 -13.36 -2.43
N ILE A 159 -5.64 -13.48 -3.19
CA ILE A 159 -4.90 -12.39 -3.81
C ILE A 159 -5.76 -11.54 -4.79
N VAL A 160 -6.63 -12.18 -5.59
CA VAL A 160 -7.41 -11.51 -6.64
C VAL A 160 -8.46 -10.56 -6.05
N HIS A 161 -9.12 -10.96 -4.97
CA HIS A 161 -10.12 -10.13 -4.28
C HIS A 161 -9.46 -8.95 -3.55
N SER A 162 -8.31 -9.20 -2.91
CA SER A 162 -7.45 -8.20 -2.29
C SER A 162 -6.94 -7.15 -3.28
N LEU A 163 -6.49 -7.57 -4.46
CA LEU A 163 -6.14 -6.67 -5.56
C LEU A 163 -7.33 -5.89 -6.08
N TYR A 164 -8.48 -6.53 -6.25
CA TYR A 164 -9.70 -5.84 -6.67
C TYR A 164 -10.12 -4.78 -5.65
N LEU A 165 -9.95 -5.02 -4.35
CA LEU A 165 -10.20 -4.01 -3.31
C LEU A 165 -9.17 -2.88 -3.32
N ILE A 166 -7.88 -3.17 -3.47
CA ILE A 166 -6.82 -2.16 -3.67
C ILE A 166 -7.15 -1.30 -4.90
N TYR A 167 -7.53 -1.96 -6.00
CA TYR A 167 -7.92 -1.35 -7.26
C TYR A 167 -9.20 -0.52 -7.10
N CYS A 168 -10.29 -1.07 -6.60
CA CYS A 168 -11.54 -0.34 -6.44
C CYS A 168 -11.46 0.78 -5.41
N LYS A 169 -10.79 0.60 -4.27
CA LYS A 169 -10.68 1.67 -3.26
C LYS A 169 -9.75 2.78 -3.73
N ILE A 170 -8.54 2.44 -4.13
CA ILE A 170 -7.54 3.46 -4.49
C ILE A 170 -7.83 4.00 -5.88
N ILE A 171 -8.08 3.15 -6.88
CA ILE A 171 -8.20 3.60 -8.26
C ILE A 171 -9.59 4.16 -8.53
N CYS A 172 -10.70 3.52 -8.11
CA CYS A 172 -12.01 4.16 -8.27
C CYS A 172 -12.18 5.33 -7.30
N GLY A 173 -11.73 5.24 -6.04
CA GLY A 173 -11.79 6.38 -5.10
C GLY A 173 -10.93 7.58 -5.51
N CYS A 174 -9.81 7.38 -6.20
CA CYS A 174 -9.00 8.49 -6.74
C CYS A 174 -9.54 9.05 -8.07
N LEU A 175 -10.23 8.23 -8.87
CA LEU A 175 -10.75 8.63 -10.18
C LEU A 175 -12.18 9.19 -10.12
N TYR A 176 -12.99 8.78 -9.15
CA TYR A 176 -14.36 9.22 -8.95
C TYR A 176 -14.46 9.91 -7.58
N LYS A 177 -14.33 11.24 -7.58
CA LYS A 177 -14.65 12.10 -6.43
C LYS A 177 -16.15 12.26 -6.25
#